data_AF-A0A6P7FRI6-F1
#
_entry.id   AF-A0A6P7FRI6-F1
#
_cell.length_a   1.000
_cell.length_b   1.000
_cell.length_c   1.000
_cell.angle_alpha   90.00
_cell.angle_beta   90.00
_cell.angle_gamma   90.00
#
_symmetry.space_group_name_H-M   'P 1'
#
loop_
_entity.id
_entity.type
_entity.pdbx_description
1 polymer ?
#
loop_
_entity_poly.entity_id
_entity_poly.type
_entity_poly.pdbx_seq_one_letter_code
_entity_poly.pdbx_strand_id
1 'polypeptide(L)'
;MSNPKMGSIVLKSLSILLGLFFIFVGFIKISSVLSKDLHKDLRKEYVKYAKVFPLSEMLDFKIPSKWYRRTVGGLEMICGSAMAFWPNHKIKNLSNIVLLILTLMAVYSHYMVADKLERTAPALVFLFMLSGRLVVFFQLQKREQEQREPIANGFKQE
;
A
#
# COMPACT_ATOMS: atom_id res chain seq x y z
N MET A 1 10.66 -19.23 20.19
CA MET A 1 9.88 -18.27 21.02
C MET A 1 10.07 -16.86 20.43
N SER A 2 9.19 -16.40 19.52
CA SER A 2 9.32 -15.04 18.96
C SER A 2 8.74 -14.04 19.94
N ASN A 3 9.60 -13.15 20.46
CA ASN A 3 9.25 -12.16 21.48
C ASN A 3 8.21 -11.16 20.90
N PRO A 4 7.02 -10.98 21.48
CA PRO A 4 5.97 -10.09 20.94
C PRO A 4 6.44 -8.63 20.78
N LYS A 5 7.45 -8.22 21.57
CA LYS A 5 8.14 -6.93 21.41
C LYS A 5 8.90 -6.81 20.08
N MET A 6 9.44 -7.90 19.55
CA MET A 6 10.20 -7.88 18.29
C MET A 6 9.27 -7.70 17.08
N GLY A 7 8.13 -8.39 17.06
CA GLY A 7 7.14 -8.28 15.97
C GLY A 7 6.55 -6.87 15.83
N SER A 8 6.26 -6.22 16.96
CA SER A 8 5.73 -4.85 16.97
C SER A 8 6.77 -3.81 16.50
N ILE A 9 8.05 -3.98 16.83
CA ILE A 9 9.14 -3.10 16.35
C ILE A 9 9.35 -3.25 14.85
N VAL A 10 9.39 -4.48 14.33
CA VAL A 10 9.54 -4.75 12.89
C VAL A 10 8.37 -4.16 12.11
N LEU A 11 7.13 -4.36 12.57
CA LEU A 11 5.95 -3.74 11.94
C LEU A 11 6.01 -2.22 11.98
N LYS A 12 6.50 -1.62 13.07
CA LYS A 12 6.62 -0.17 13.20
C LYS A 12 7.67 0.38 12.22
N SER A 13 8.85 -0.23 12.17
CA SER A 13 9.93 0.14 11.24
C SER A 13 9.48 -0.01 9.79
N LEU A 14 8.87 -1.16 9.45
CA LEU A 14 8.35 -1.44 8.11
C LEU A 14 7.25 -0.46 7.70
N SER A 15 6.37 -0.06 8.62
CA SER A 15 5.34 0.96 8.36
C SER A 15 5.96 2.33 8.04
N ILE A 16 6.99 2.74 8.78
CA ILE A 16 7.65 4.03 8.55
C ILE A 16 8.37 4.02 7.20
N LEU A 17 9.17 2.98 6.94
CA LEU A 17 9.94 2.87 5.70
C LEU A 17 9.03 2.83 4.47
N LEU A 18 8.01 1.96 4.48
CA LEU A 18 7.03 1.88 3.39
C LEU A 18 6.26 3.19 3.24
N GLY A 19 5.80 3.78 4.35
CA GLY A 19 5.07 5.04 4.32
C GLY A 19 5.86 6.16 3.66
N LEU A 20 7.14 6.32 4.02
CA LEU A 20 8.03 7.30 3.39
C LEU A 20 8.24 7.02 1.89
N PHE A 21 8.39 5.75 1.51
CA PHE A 21 8.54 5.37 0.11
C PHE A 21 7.29 5.72 -0.72
N PHE A 22 6.10 5.44 -0.21
CA PHE A 22 4.84 5.77 -0.89
C PHE A 22 4.58 7.28 -0.96
N ILE A 23 5.01 8.05 0.04
CA ILE A 23 5.01 9.53 -0.04
C ILE A 23 5.87 9.99 -1.21
N PHE A 24 7.07 9.44 -1.35
CA PHE A 24 8.00 9.80 -2.41
C PHE A 24 7.47 9.42 -3.81
N VAL A 25 6.96 8.19 -3.98
CA VAL A 25 6.34 7.74 -5.24
C VAL A 25 5.11 8.57 -5.59
N GLY A 26 4.23 8.82 -4.61
CA GLY A 26 3.05 9.66 -4.79
C GLY A 26 3.42 11.09 -5.18
N PHE A 27 4.47 11.64 -4.57
CA PHE A 27 5.01 12.96 -4.93
C PHE A 27 5.51 13.00 -6.38
N ILE A 28 6.24 11.99 -6.84
CA ILE A 28 6.68 11.88 -8.25
C ILE A 28 5.48 11.85 -9.22
N LYS A 29 4.39 11.18 -8.84
CA LYS A 29 3.16 11.11 -9.64
C LYS A 29 2.46 12.47 -9.79
N ILE A 30 2.48 13.29 -8.75
CA ILE A 30 1.82 14.60 -8.74
C ILE A 30 2.72 15.69 -9.31
N SER A 31 3.99 15.70 -8.91
CA SER A 31 4.93 16.79 -9.12
C SER A 31 6.05 16.41 -10.08
N SER A 32 6.42 17.32 -10.98
CA SER A 32 7.56 17.17 -11.89
C SER A 32 8.88 17.68 -11.27
N VAL A 33 8.85 18.14 -10.02
CA VAL A 33 9.99 18.82 -9.37
C VAL A 33 11.17 17.88 -9.16
N LEU A 34 10.91 16.59 -8.94
CA LEU A 34 11.98 15.64 -8.63
C LEU A 34 12.69 15.10 -9.89
N SER A 35 11.94 14.80 -10.96
CA SER A 35 12.53 14.41 -12.25
C SER A 35 11.53 14.68 -13.39
N LYS A 36 11.94 15.52 -14.34
CA LYS A 36 11.12 15.87 -15.51
C LYS A 36 10.95 14.69 -16.46
N ASP A 37 12.00 13.90 -16.65
CA ASP A 37 11.99 12.73 -17.54
C ASP A 37 11.08 11.63 -16.97
N LEU A 38 11.22 11.32 -15.68
CA LEU A 38 10.36 10.35 -15.00
C LEU A 38 8.90 10.80 -15.04
N HIS A 39 8.63 12.08 -14.78
CA HIS A 39 7.27 12.61 -14.82
C HIS A 39 6.65 12.56 -16.22
N LYS A 40 7.46 12.77 -17.27
CA LYS A 40 7.04 12.69 -18.68
C LYS A 40 6.74 11.26 -19.08
N ASP A 41 7.57 10.30 -18.70
CA ASP A 41 7.35 8.89 -18.98
C ASP A 41 6.14 8.34 -18.23
N LEU A 42 5.99 8.70 -16.96
CA LEU A 42 4.82 8.35 -16.16
C LEU A 42 3.53 8.92 -16.77
N ARG A 43 3.56 10.14 -17.33
CA ARG A 43 2.38 10.70 -18.02
C ARG A 43 1.98 9.86 -19.24
N LYS A 44 2.95 9.34 -20.01
CA LYS A 44 2.68 8.46 -21.16
C LYS A 44 2.11 7.11 -20.71
N GLU A 45 2.65 6.55 -19.64
CA GLU A 45 2.19 5.28 -19.08
C GLU A 45 0.75 5.38 -18.56
N TYR A 46 0.42 6.44 -17.81
CA TYR A 46 -0.94 6.66 -17.30
C TYR A 46 -1.98 6.90 -18.40
N VAL A 47 -1.58 7.31 -19.61
CA VAL A 47 -2.48 7.33 -20.78
C VAL A 47 -2.83 5.92 -21.24
N LYS A 48 -1.90 4.97 -21.13
CA LYS A 48 -2.17 3.55 -21.41
C LYS A 48 -2.97 2.91 -20.27
N TYR A 49 -2.60 3.17 -19.02
CA TYR A 49 -3.29 2.62 -17.84
C TYR A 49 -4.75 3.05 -17.76
N ALA A 50 -5.06 4.30 -18.12
CA ALA A 50 -6.44 4.79 -18.13
C ALA A 50 -7.34 4.05 -19.15
N LYS A 51 -6.78 3.39 -20.17
CA LYS A 51 -7.54 2.60 -21.15
C LYS A 51 -7.84 1.18 -20.68
N VAL A 52 -6.98 0.63 -19.83
CA VAL A 52 -7.10 -0.72 -19.28
C VAL A 52 -7.70 -0.70 -17.88
N PHE A 53 -8.32 0.42 -17.48
CA PHE A 53 -8.85 0.57 -16.13
C PHE A 53 -10.18 -0.20 -16.02
N PRO A 54 -10.28 -1.23 -15.15
CA PRO A 54 -11.40 -2.17 -15.18
C PRO A 54 -12.73 -1.50 -14.84
N LEU A 55 -12.70 -0.47 -13.99
CA LEU A 55 -13.91 0.28 -13.64
C LEU A 55 -14.37 1.24 -14.75
N SER A 56 -13.48 1.66 -15.67
CA SER A 56 -13.92 2.50 -16.81
C SER A 56 -14.71 1.71 -17.84
N GLU A 57 -14.40 0.42 -17.99
CA GLU A 57 -15.16 -0.50 -18.85
C GLU A 57 -16.53 -0.82 -18.24
N MET A 58 -16.61 -0.94 -16.91
CA MET A 58 -17.88 -1.19 -16.21
C MET A 58 -18.80 0.05 -16.10
N LEU A 59 -18.25 1.26 -16.07
CA LEU A 59 -19.00 2.50 -15.83
C LEU A 59 -19.21 3.35 -17.10
N ASP A 60 -18.74 2.90 -18.27
CA ASP A 60 -18.74 3.62 -19.56
C ASP A 60 -18.18 5.07 -19.47
N PHE A 61 -17.43 5.35 -18.40
CA PHE A 61 -16.93 6.68 -18.08
C PHE A 61 -15.42 6.73 -18.32
N LYS A 62 -15.02 7.47 -19.35
CA LYS A 62 -13.62 7.63 -19.74
C LYS A 62 -12.89 8.52 -18.74
N ILE A 63 -12.11 7.91 -17.84
CA ILE A 63 -11.34 8.64 -16.83
C ILE A 63 -10.15 9.36 -17.49
N PRO A 64 -10.04 10.70 -17.40
CA PRO A 64 -8.88 11.42 -17.92
C PRO A 64 -7.59 11.02 -17.17
N SER A 65 -6.57 10.61 -17.92
CA SER A 65 -5.28 10.11 -17.38
C SER A 65 -4.60 11.08 -16.40
N LYS A 66 -4.81 12.39 -16.57
CA LYS A 66 -4.33 13.43 -15.66
C LYS A 66 -4.95 13.30 -14.26
N TRP A 67 -6.26 13.06 -14.19
CA TRP A 67 -6.98 12.88 -12.92
C TRP A 67 -6.68 11.53 -12.29
N TYR A 68 -6.59 10.46 -13.10
CA TYR A 68 -6.22 9.14 -12.61
C TYR A 68 -4.86 9.17 -11.90
N ARG A 69 -3.83 9.72 -12.54
CA ARG A 69 -2.49 9.83 -11.96
C ARG A 69 -2.45 10.67 -10.69
N ARG A 70 -3.12 11.82 -10.69
CA ARG A 70 -3.13 12.73 -9.53
C ARG A 70 -3.90 12.14 -8.34
N THR A 71 -4.97 11.39 -8.61
CA THR A 71 -5.75 10.71 -7.58
C THR A 71 -4.97 9.56 -6.97
N VAL A 72 -4.38 8.68 -7.78
CA VAL A 72 -3.54 7.57 -7.28
C VAL A 72 -2.35 8.11 -6.49
N GLY A 73 -1.61 9.07 -7.05
CA GLY A 73 -0.47 9.68 -6.35
C GLY A 73 -0.86 10.42 -5.08
N GLY A 74 -2.02 11.08 -5.07
CA GLY A 74 -2.57 11.76 -3.89
C GLY A 74 -2.91 10.78 -2.78
N LEU A 75 -3.61 9.69 -3.11
CA LEU A 75 -3.95 8.64 -2.17
C LEU A 75 -2.70 7.94 -1.61
N GLU A 76 -1.71 7.65 -2.45
CA GLU A 76 -0.43 7.08 -2.00
C GLU A 76 0.28 8.01 -1.01
N MET A 77 0.29 9.32 -1.27
CA MET A 77 0.93 10.29 -0.40
C MET A 77 0.20 10.45 0.94
N ILE A 78 -1.14 10.51 0.92
CA ILE A 78 -1.97 10.63 2.13
C ILE A 78 -1.87 9.35 2.97
N CYS A 79 -2.05 8.18 2.36
CA CYS A 79 -1.96 6.90 3.06
C CYS A 79 -0.53 6.57 3.50
N GLY A 80 0.48 6.93 2.70
CA GLY A 80 1.89 6.81 3.09
C GLY A 80 2.20 7.66 4.33
N SER A 81 1.70 8.90 4.37
CA SER A 81 1.83 9.79 5.53
C SER A 81 1.11 9.24 6.76
N ALA A 82 -0.13 8.77 6.60
CA ALA A 82 -0.90 8.15 7.67
C ALA A 82 -0.23 6.86 8.19
N MET A 83 0.41 6.08 7.31
CA MET A 83 1.17 4.90 7.70
C MET A 83 2.48 5.25 8.42
N ALA A 84 3.19 6.29 8.01
CA ALA A 84 4.47 6.67 8.60
C ALA A 84 4.32 7.35 9.96
N PHE A 85 3.49 8.39 10.03
CA PHE A 85 3.46 9.30 11.18
C PHE A 85 2.39 8.96 12.21
N TRP A 86 1.31 8.27 11.83
CA TRP A 86 0.21 8.04 12.77
C TRP A 86 0.52 6.90 13.74
N PRO A 87 0.33 7.07 15.07
CA PRO A 87 0.63 6.03 16.05
C PRO A 87 -0.45 4.94 16.14
N ASN A 88 -1.68 5.23 15.71
CA ASN A 88 -2.81 4.30 15.82
C ASN A 88 -2.71 3.12 14.82
N HIS A 89 -2.67 1.89 15.35
CA HIS A 89 -2.58 0.65 14.57
C HIS A 89 -3.74 0.49 13.57
N LYS A 90 -4.95 0.92 13.93
CA LYS A 90 -6.12 0.83 13.03
C LYS A 90 -5.93 1.67 11.76
N ILE A 91 -5.45 2.90 11.91
CA ILE A 91 -5.22 3.83 10.80
C ILE A 91 -4.07 3.34 9.91
N LYS A 92 -3.01 2.81 10.52
CA LYS A 92 -1.90 2.18 9.79
C LYS A 92 -2.36 0.97 8.98
N ASN A 93 -3.26 0.15 9.54
CA ASN A 93 -3.81 -1.00 8.84
C ASN A 93 -4.72 -0.60 7.67
N LEU A 94 -5.62 0.36 7.90
CA LEU A 94 -6.46 0.90 6.84
C LEU A 94 -5.62 1.51 5.70
N SER A 95 -4.61 2.31 6.05
CA SER A 95 -3.66 2.86 5.07
C SER A 95 -2.94 1.77 4.30
N ASN A 96 -2.55 0.67 4.97
CA ASN A 96 -1.95 -0.48 4.30
C ASN A 96 -2.89 -1.14 3.29
N ILE A 97 -4.16 -1.33 3.65
CA ILE A 97 -5.16 -1.94 2.77
C ILE A 97 -5.37 -1.07 1.53
N VAL A 98 -5.52 0.25 1.72
CA VAL A 98 -5.66 1.19 0.60
C VAL A 98 -4.41 1.17 -0.30
N LEU A 99 -3.20 1.25 0.28
CA LEU A 99 -1.95 1.17 -0.48
C LEU A 99 -1.79 -0.17 -1.20
N LEU A 100 -2.25 -1.27 -0.60
CA LEU A 100 -2.23 -2.59 -1.22
C LEU A 100 -3.14 -2.62 -2.47
N ILE A 101 -4.35 -2.09 -2.36
CA ILE A 101 -5.29 -2.00 -3.49
C ILE A 101 -4.71 -1.14 -4.61
N LEU A 102 -4.12 0.02 -4.29
CA LEU A 102 -3.48 0.90 -5.28
C LEU A 102 -2.29 0.22 -5.97
N THR A 103 -1.48 -0.50 -5.20
CA THR A 103 -0.33 -1.24 -5.74
C THR A 103 -0.77 -2.41 -6.61
N LEU A 104 -1.84 -3.12 -6.22
CA LEU A 104 -2.42 -4.19 -7.00
C LEU A 104 -3.01 -3.67 -8.32
N MET A 105 -3.69 -2.52 -8.28
CA MET A 105 -4.14 -1.82 -9.50
C MET A 105 -2.99 -1.38 -10.39
N ALA A 106 -1.86 -0.95 -9.82
CA ALA A 106 -0.66 -0.65 -10.58
C ALA A 106 -0.09 -1.90 -11.26
N VAL A 107 0.05 -3.02 -10.53
CA VAL A 107 0.52 -4.30 -11.09
C VAL A 107 -0.42 -4.79 -12.20
N TYR A 108 -1.73 -4.71 -11.99
CA TYR A 108 -2.72 -5.06 -13.01
C TYR A 108 -2.58 -4.18 -14.26
N SER A 109 -2.40 -2.87 -14.09
CA SER A 109 -2.20 -1.94 -15.20
C SER A 109 -0.92 -2.26 -15.99
N HIS A 110 0.18 -2.59 -15.30
CA HIS A 110 1.42 -3.03 -15.92
C HIS A 110 1.25 -4.36 -16.68
N TYR A 111 0.52 -5.31 -16.12
CA TYR A 111 0.21 -6.60 -16.75
C TYR A 111 -0.60 -6.42 -18.03
N MET A 112 -1.66 -5.61 -18.00
CA MET A 112 -2.51 -5.33 -19.16
C MET A 112 -1.80 -4.54 -20.27
N VAL A 113 -0.85 -3.68 -19.91
CA VAL A 113 -0.05 -2.92 -20.89
C VAL A 113 1.17 -3.72 -21.38
N ALA A 114 1.38 -4.94 -20.86
CA ALA A 114 2.54 -5.78 -21.15
C ALA A 114 3.87 -5.04 -20.95
N ASP A 115 3.98 -4.28 -19.85
CA ASP A 115 5.21 -3.58 -19.50
C ASP A 115 6.36 -4.55 -19.18
N LYS A 116 7.60 -4.11 -19.42
CA LYS A 116 8.81 -4.89 -19.08
C LYS A 116 8.84 -5.21 -17.59
N LEU A 117 9.29 -6.41 -17.23
CA LEU A 117 9.40 -6.84 -15.83
C LEU A 117 10.22 -5.88 -14.95
N GLU A 118 11.24 -5.22 -15.51
CA GLU A 118 12.05 -4.22 -14.81
C GLU A 118 11.22 -3.04 -14.27
N ARG A 119 10.13 -2.67 -14.96
CA ARG A 119 9.21 -1.60 -14.53
C ARG A 119 8.15 -2.10 -13.56
N THR A 120 7.76 -3.37 -13.67
CA THR A 120 6.77 -4.02 -12.80
C THR A 120 7.39 -4.47 -11.46
N ALA A 121 8.70 -4.73 -11.44
CA ALA A 121 9.42 -5.24 -10.28
C ALA A 121 9.26 -4.38 -9.01
N PRO A 122 9.40 -3.03 -9.06
CA PRO A 122 9.15 -2.20 -7.88
C PRO A 122 7.73 -2.36 -7.34
N ALA A 123 6.72 -2.38 -8.21
CA ALA A 123 5.32 -2.54 -7.80
C ALA A 123 5.07 -3.91 -7.13
N LEU A 124 5.66 -4.98 -7.67
CA LEU A 124 5.58 -6.32 -7.07
C LEU A 124 6.27 -6.39 -5.71
N VAL A 125 7.45 -5.78 -5.56
CA VAL A 125 8.15 -5.73 -4.28
C VAL A 125 7.29 -5.04 -3.22
N PHE A 126 6.69 -3.88 -3.54
CA PHE A 126 5.77 -3.23 -2.60
C PHE A 126 4.51 -4.02 -2.31
N LEU A 127 3.96 -4.71 -3.32
CA LEU A 127 2.81 -5.60 -3.13
C LEU A 127 3.12 -6.69 -2.11
N PHE A 128 4.26 -7.37 -2.24
CA PHE A 128 4.69 -8.40 -1.31
C PHE A 128 5.01 -7.83 0.07
N MET A 129 5.69 -6.68 0.16
CA MET A 129 6.00 -6.05 1.44
C MET A 129 4.74 -5.61 2.21
N LEU A 130 3.77 -4.99 1.53
CA LEU A 130 2.48 -4.60 2.12
C LEU A 130 1.64 -5.82 2.54
N SER A 131 1.66 -6.89 1.73
CA SER A 131 0.97 -8.14 2.05
C SER A 131 1.62 -8.83 3.25
N GLY A 132 2.94 -8.95 3.27
CA GLY A 132 3.71 -9.52 4.37
C GLY A 132 3.46 -8.76 5.67
N ARG A 133 3.40 -7.43 5.61
CA ARG A 133 3.05 -6.59 6.75
C ARG A 133 1.64 -6.91 7.31
N LEU A 134 0.63 -7.07 6.43
CA LEU A 134 -0.72 -7.47 6.86
C LEU A 134 -0.73 -8.86 7.49
N VAL A 135 -0.07 -9.82 6.85
CA VAL A 135 0.01 -11.20 7.33
C VAL A 135 0.66 -11.26 8.71
N VAL A 136 1.76 -10.52 8.93
CA VAL A 136 2.41 -10.42 10.25
C VAL A 136 1.49 -9.74 11.27
N PHE A 137 0.77 -8.68 10.87
CA PHE A 137 -0.19 -8.03 11.75
C PHE A 137 -1.32 -8.99 12.19
N PHE A 138 -1.91 -9.74 11.27
CA PHE A 138 -2.93 -10.74 11.57
C PHE A 138 -2.38 -11.86 12.47
N GLN A 139 -1.16 -12.33 12.22
CA GLN A 139 -0.51 -13.33 13.07
C GLN A 139 -0.30 -12.83 14.50
N LEU A 140 0.13 -11.57 14.69
CA LEU A 140 0.30 -11.00 16.02
C LEU A 140 -1.04 -10.82 16.73
N GLN A 141 -2.06 -10.33 16.02
CA GLN A 141 -3.40 -10.14 16.59
C GLN A 141 -4.02 -11.47 17.05
N LYS A 142 -3.85 -12.54 16.26
CA LYS A 142 -4.31 -13.88 16.64
C LYS A 142 -3.61 -14.38 17.92
N ARG A 143 -2.30 -14.21 18.03
CA ARG A 143 -1.54 -14.59 19.23
C ARG A 143 -1.93 -13.79 20.46
N GLU A 144 -2.23 -12.50 20.31
CA GLU A 144 -2.71 -11.66 21.41
C GLU A 144 -4.10 -12.11 21.91
N GLN A 145 -4.97 -12.56 21.01
CA GLN A 145 -6.29 -13.12 21.37
C GLN A 145 -6.14 -14.45 22.11
N GLU A 146 -5.31 -15.36 21.58
CA GLU A 146 -5.01 -16.66 22.20
C GLU A 146 -4.37 -16.51 23.60
N GLN A 147 -3.62 -15.44 23.87
CA GLN A 147 -3.09 -15.16 25.21
C GLN A 147 -4.10 -14.54 26.19
N ARG A 148 -5.18 -13.91 25.69
CA ARG A 148 -6.21 -13.30 26.54
C ARG A 148 -7.26 -14.29 27.02
N GLU A 149 -7.61 -15.28 26.19
CA GLU A 149 -8.56 -16.33 26.56
C GLU A 149 -8.17 -17.19 27.78
N PRO A 150 -6.91 -17.60 28.02
CA PRO A 150 -6.54 -18.36 29.21
C PRO A 150 -6.68 -17.57 30.52
N ILE A 151 -6.65 -16.23 30.47
CA ILE A 151 -6.81 -15.38 31.66
C ILE A 151 -8.30 -15.23 32.04
N ALA A 152 -9.20 -15.21 31.05
CA ALA A 152 -10.65 -15.11 31.28
C ALA A 152 -11.26 -16.41 31.87
N ASN A 153 -10.69 -17.57 31.54
CA ASN A 153 -11.14 -18.85 32.08
C ASN A 153 -10.55 -19.19 33.46
N GLY A 154 -9.52 -18.49 33.92
CA GLY A 154 -8.94 -18.67 35.26
C GLY A 154 -9.68 -17.94 36.40
N PHE A 155 -10.63 -17.06 36.08
CA PHE A 155 -11.37 -16.25 37.07
C PHE A 155 -12.77 -16.81 37.40
N LYS A 156 -13.12 -17.99 36.90
CA LYS A 156 -14.44 -18.64 37.12
C LYS A 156 -14.39 -19.88 38.04
N GLN A 157 -13.33 -20.04 38.83
CA GLN A 157 -13.21 -21.13 39.79
C GLN A 157 -12.90 -20.59 41.18
N GLU A 158 -13.83 -19.87 41.80
CA GLU A 158 -14.00 -19.78 43.27
C GLU A 158 -15.48 -19.62 43.62
#